data_AF-A0A1A0IYT5-F1
#
_entry.id   AF-A0A1A0IYT5-F1
#
_cell.length_a   1.000
_cell.length_b   1.000
_cell.length_c   1.000
_cell.angle_alpha   90.00
_cell.angle_beta   90.00
_cell.angle_gamma   90.00
#
_symmetry.space_group_name_H-M   'P 1'
#
loop_
_entity.id
_entity.type
_entity.pdbx_description
1 polymer ?
#
loop_
_entity_poly.entity_id
_entity_poly.type
_entity_poly.pdbx_seq_one_letter_code
_entity_poly.pdbx_strand_id
1 'polypeptide(L)'
;MAHIENGRAPETASVAELVGTTTEQLSRLVREEAKLAVVEAQGKAKRLGAGAGLVGAAAVLGLAVIGALVAAAILGLALVLPAWAAALIVAGALAVVAGVLGLLGRTSIRKGSPPIPEDAAANVREDVAVIKERTRR
;
A
#
# COMPACT_ATOMS: atom_id res chain seq x y z
N MET A 1 -61.40 41.27 -39.08
CA MET A 1 -61.15 39.87 -38.70
C MET A 1 -59.84 39.82 -37.94
N ALA A 2 -59.91 39.88 -36.61
CA ALA A 2 -58.75 39.85 -35.74
C ALA A 2 -58.38 38.39 -35.45
N HIS A 3 -57.27 37.91 -36.01
CA HIS A 3 -56.71 36.61 -35.68
C HIS A 3 -55.94 36.75 -34.35
N ILE A 4 -56.52 36.20 -33.29
CA ILE A 4 -55.88 36.07 -31.99
C ILE A 4 -54.80 35.00 -32.15
N GLU A 5 -53.54 35.43 -32.21
CA GLU A 5 -52.40 34.52 -32.27
C GLU A 5 -52.19 33.90 -30.89
N ASN A 6 -52.28 32.57 -30.90
CA ASN A 6 -52.44 31.70 -29.75
C ASN A 6 -51.20 31.78 -28.83
N GLY A 7 -51.40 32.22 -27.59
CA GLY A 7 -50.37 32.23 -26.56
C GLY A 7 -49.93 30.81 -26.22
N ARG A 8 -48.83 30.36 -26.82
CA ARG A 8 -48.05 29.25 -26.26
C ARG A 8 -47.15 29.85 -25.19
N ALA A 9 -47.59 29.77 -23.95
CA ALA A 9 -46.72 30.02 -22.81
C ALA A 9 -45.48 29.10 -22.92
N PRO A 10 -44.26 29.63 -23.00
CA PRO A 10 -43.12 28.91 -22.47
C PRO A 10 -43.26 28.91 -20.93
N GLU A 11 -42.48 28.11 -20.21
CA GLU A 11 -42.37 28.15 -18.73
C GLU A 11 -43.38 27.33 -17.92
N THR A 12 -43.26 26.01 -17.99
CA THR A 12 -42.92 25.26 -16.77
C THR A 12 -42.13 24.03 -17.22
N ALA A 13 -40.82 24.18 -17.39
CA ALA A 13 -39.96 23.03 -17.13
C ALA A 13 -40.27 22.62 -15.69
N SER A 14 -40.95 21.48 -15.55
CA SER A 14 -41.54 21.05 -14.30
C SER A 14 -40.43 20.80 -13.28
N VAL A 15 -40.67 21.05 -11.99
CA VAL A 15 -39.74 20.67 -10.90
C VAL A 15 -39.34 19.19 -11.01
N ALA A 16 -40.22 18.35 -11.55
CA ALA A 16 -39.92 16.94 -11.84
C ALA A 16 -38.85 16.75 -12.94
N GLU A 17 -38.82 17.63 -13.95
CA GLU A 17 -37.84 17.61 -15.04
C GLU A 17 -36.45 18.04 -14.53
N LEU A 18 -36.38 19.07 -13.69
CA LEU A 18 -35.16 19.53 -13.03
C LEU A 18 -34.54 18.46 -12.11
N VAL A 19 -35.37 17.80 -11.29
CA VAL A 19 -34.95 16.68 -10.45
C VAL A 19 -34.46 15.50 -11.29
N GLY A 20 -35.14 15.21 -12.41
CA GLY A 20 -34.70 14.21 -13.39
C GLY A 20 -33.31 14.53 -13.94
N THR A 21 -33.10 15.73 -14.48
CA THR A 21 -31.80 16.14 -15.03
C THR A 21 -30.68 16.20 -14.00
N THR A 22 -30.96 16.60 -12.75
CA THR A 22 -29.94 16.63 -11.68
C THR A 22 -29.55 15.22 -11.26
N THR A 23 -30.52 14.30 -11.18
CA THR A 23 -30.26 12.88 -10.88
C THR A 23 -29.43 12.22 -11.98
N GLU A 24 -29.72 12.55 -13.23
CA GLU A 24 -28.97 12.10 -14.40
C GLU A 24 -27.52 12.64 -14.38
N GLN A 25 -27.33 13.92 -14.05
CA GLN A 25 -26.01 14.54 -13.93
C GLN A 25 -25.20 13.95 -12.77
N LEU A 26 -25.82 13.73 -11.61
CA LEU A 26 -25.19 13.06 -10.47
C LEU A 26 -24.79 11.63 -10.83
N SER A 27 -25.66 10.90 -11.50
CA SER A 27 -25.37 9.53 -11.97
C SER A 27 -24.22 9.50 -12.97
N ARG A 28 -24.16 10.48 -13.88
CA ARG A 28 -23.01 10.68 -14.78
C ARG A 28 -21.73 10.98 -14.02
N LEU A 29 -21.77 11.92 -13.09
CA LEU A 29 -20.60 12.33 -12.31
C LEU A 29 -20.02 11.16 -11.52
N VAL A 30 -20.86 10.40 -10.82
CA VAL A 30 -20.43 9.19 -10.07
C VAL A 30 -19.77 8.17 -11.02
N ARG A 31 -20.33 8.00 -12.22
CA ARG A 31 -19.77 7.07 -13.20
C ARG A 31 -18.44 7.56 -13.79
N GLU A 32 -18.27 8.87 -13.93
CA GLU A 32 -17.03 9.50 -14.39
C GLU A 32 -15.93 9.42 -13.33
N GLU A 33 -16.23 9.74 -12.06
CA GLU A 33 -15.35 9.55 -10.89
C GLU A 33 -14.92 8.08 -10.75
N ALA A 34 -15.86 7.14 -10.87
CA ALA A 34 -15.55 5.72 -10.84
C ALA A 34 -14.59 5.31 -11.97
N LYS A 35 -14.80 5.80 -13.19
CA LYS A 35 -13.88 5.55 -14.32
C LYS A 35 -12.49 6.14 -14.06
N LEU A 36 -12.43 7.36 -13.53
CA LEU A 36 -11.17 8.02 -13.20
C LEU A 36 -10.41 7.25 -12.13
N ALA A 37 -11.09 6.86 -11.05
CA ALA A 37 -10.53 6.06 -9.96
C ALA A 37 -9.98 4.72 -10.48
N VAL A 38 -10.67 4.06 -11.42
CA VAL A 38 -10.18 2.83 -12.05
C VAL A 38 -8.88 3.10 -12.84
N VAL A 39 -8.81 4.17 -13.63
CA VAL A 39 -7.61 4.52 -14.39
C VAL A 39 -6.44 4.84 -13.47
N GLU A 40 -6.68 5.62 -12.40
CA GLU A 40 -5.64 5.95 -11.42
C GLU A 40 -5.18 4.71 -10.64
N ALA A 41 -6.11 3.85 -10.24
CA ALA A 41 -5.81 2.59 -9.57
C ALA A 41 -4.97 1.67 -10.46
N GLN A 42 -5.28 1.56 -11.75
CA GLN A 42 -4.46 0.80 -12.72
C GLN A 42 -3.06 1.40 -12.87
N GLY A 43 -2.95 2.73 -12.93
CA GLY A 43 -1.66 3.42 -12.98
C GLY A 43 -0.80 3.14 -11.74
N LYS A 44 -1.41 3.24 -10.54
CA LYS A 44 -0.75 2.91 -9.25
C LYS A 44 -0.36 1.44 -9.20
N ALA A 45 -1.27 0.54 -9.57
CA ALA A 45 -1.02 -0.90 -9.59
C ALA A 45 0.13 -1.28 -10.53
N LYS A 46 0.22 -0.67 -11.72
CA LYS A 46 1.33 -0.91 -12.66
C LYS A 46 2.67 -0.45 -12.09
N ARG A 47 2.72 0.72 -11.45
CA ARG A 47 3.94 1.25 -10.83
C ARG A 47 4.37 0.41 -9.63
N LEU A 48 3.43 0.06 -8.75
CA LEU A 48 3.68 -0.81 -7.62
C LEU A 48 4.11 -2.21 -8.07
N GLY A 49 3.45 -2.78 -9.10
CA GLY A 49 3.79 -4.07 -9.67
C GLY A 49 5.19 -4.08 -10.30
N ALA A 50 5.56 -3.05 -11.05
CA ALA A 50 6.90 -2.90 -11.60
C ALA A 50 7.95 -2.76 -10.49
N GLY A 51 7.69 -1.94 -9.46
CA GLY A 51 8.57 -1.77 -8.31
C GLY A 51 8.75 -3.08 -7.52
N ALA A 52 7.65 -3.76 -7.21
CA ALA A 52 7.66 -5.06 -6.53
C ALA A 52 8.39 -6.13 -7.37
N GLY A 53 8.19 -6.11 -8.69
CA GLY A 53 8.90 -7.01 -9.61
C GLY A 53 10.41 -6.78 -9.61
N LEU A 54 10.86 -5.53 -9.66
CA LEU A 54 12.28 -5.17 -9.59
C LEU A 54 12.91 -5.55 -8.24
N VAL A 55 12.23 -5.25 -7.13
CA VAL A 55 12.69 -5.63 -5.79
C VAL A 55 12.75 -7.14 -5.64
N GLY A 56 11.74 -7.86 -6.15
CA GLY A 56 11.72 -9.32 -6.16
C GLY A 56 12.87 -9.91 -6.98
N ALA A 57 13.11 -9.39 -8.18
CA ALA A 57 14.23 -9.80 -9.02
C ALA A 57 15.58 -9.53 -8.35
N ALA A 58 15.75 -8.35 -7.75
CA ALA A 58 16.95 -7.99 -6.99
C ALA A 58 17.16 -8.93 -5.79
N ALA A 59 16.10 -9.33 -5.07
CA ALA A 59 16.19 -10.27 -3.97
C ALA A 59 16.66 -11.67 -4.43
N VAL A 60 16.13 -12.17 -5.55
CA VAL A 60 16.55 -13.46 -6.14
C VAL A 60 18.01 -13.42 -6.59
N LEU A 61 18.39 -12.38 -7.34
CA LEU A 61 19.77 -12.20 -7.78
C LEU A 61 20.73 -12.00 -6.60
N GLY A 62 20.32 -11.25 -5.57
CA GLY A 62 21.09 -11.07 -4.35
C GLY A 62 21.35 -12.40 -3.64
N LEU A 63 20.35 -13.28 -3.55
CA LEU A 63 20.51 -14.63 -3.04
C LEU A 63 21.54 -15.45 -3.84
N ALA A 64 21.51 -15.37 -5.17
CA ALA A 64 22.48 -16.04 -6.02
C ALA A 64 23.91 -15.50 -5.82
N VAL A 65 24.07 -14.18 -5.70
CA VAL A 65 25.37 -13.54 -5.41
C VAL A 65 25.90 -13.98 -4.05
N ILE A 66 25.06 -13.99 -3.01
CA ILE A 66 25.45 -14.47 -1.68
C ILE A 66 25.92 -15.93 -1.77
N GLY A 67 25.17 -16.79 -2.46
CA GLY A 67 25.56 -18.19 -2.67
C GLY A 67 26.92 -18.34 -3.38
N ALA A 68 27.16 -17.54 -4.42
CA ALA A 68 28.43 -17.52 -5.14
C ALA A 68 29.60 -17.06 -4.25
N LEU A 69 29.39 -16.03 -3.40
CA LEU A 69 30.40 -15.57 -2.45
C LEU A 69 30.72 -16.61 -1.38
N VAL A 70 29.70 -17.31 -0.87
CA VAL A 70 29.90 -18.42 0.08
C VAL A 70 30.70 -19.55 -0.58
N ALA A 71 30.34 -19.93 -1.82
CA ALA A 71 31.09 -20.93 -2.57
C ALA A 71 32.55 -20.50 -2.82
N ALA A 72 32.78 -19.24 -3.20
CA ALA A 72 34.12 -18.69 -3.41
C ALA A 72 34.95 -18.71 -2.12
N ALA A 73 34.36 -18.36 -0.98
CA ALA A 73 35.03 -18.41 0.31
C ALA A 73 35.43 -19.85 0.70
N ILE A 74 34.53 -20.82 0.49
CA ILE A 74 34.80 -22.24 0.75
C ILE A 74 35.92 -22.73 -0.17
N LEU A 75 35.84 -22.47 -1.47
CA LEU A 75 36.85 -22.91 -2.44
C LEU A 75 38.21 -22.25 -2.19
N GLY A 76 38.23 -20.97 -1.82
CA GLY A 76 39.45 -20.27 -1.46
C GLY A 76 40.15 -20.87 -0.23
N LEU A 77 39.38 -21.20 0.81
CA LEU A 77 39.91 -21.91 1.99
C LEU A 77 40.33 -23.35 1.65
N ALA A 78 39.59 -24.01 0.75
CA ALA A 78 39.90 -25.37 0.33
C ALA A 78 41.25 -25.51 -0.39
N LEU A 79 41.89 -24.41 -0.79
CA LEU A 79 43.26 -24.41 -1.32
C LEU A 79 44.31 -24.81 -0.27
N VAL A 80 44.02 -24.61 1.02
CA VAL A 80 44.97 -24.87 2.11
C VAL A 80 44.46 -25.84 3.18
N LEU A 81 43.20 -26.26 3.10
CA LEU A 81 42.60 -27.26 3.99
C LEU A 81 41.54 -28.13 3.27
N PRO A 82 41.13 -29.29 3.82
CA PRO A 82 40.12 -30.14 3.18
C PRO A 82 38.78 -29.42 3.00
N ALA A 83 38.11 -29.65 1.87
CA ALA A 83 36.87 -28.94 1.50
C ALA A 83 35.77 -29.04 2.57
N TRP A 84 35.65 -30.17 3.26
CA TRP A 84 34.67 -30.34 4.35
C TRP A 84 34.94 -29.41 5.53
N ALA A 85 36.21 -29.20 5.90
CA ALA A 85 36.59 -28.31 6.99
C ALA A 85 36.39 -26.84 6.58
N ALA A 86 36.67 -26.49 5.32
CA ALA A 86 36.43 -25.15 4.79
C ALA A 86 34.94 -24.80 4.82
N ALA A 87 34.10 -25.73 4.39
CA ALA A 87 32.65 -25.58 4.45
C ALA A 87 32.15 -25.35 5.89
N LEU A 88 32.63 -26.14 6.85
CA LEU A 88 32.24 -25.99 8.26
C LEU A 88 32.70 -24.65 8.87
N ILE A 89 33.90 -24.17 8.54
CA ILE A 89 34.40 -22.88 9.03
C ILE A 89 33.54 -21.74 8.49
N VAL A 90 33.28 -21.72 7.17
CA VAL A 90 32.45 -20.67 6.55
C VAL A 90 31.01 -20.73 7.10
N ALA A 91 30.43 -21.93 7.21
CA ALA A 91 29.10 -22.11 7.78
C ALA A 91 29.03 -21.64 9.23
N GLY A 92 30.03 -21.96 10.05
CA GLY A 92 30.12 -21.50 11.44
C GLY A 92 30.20 -19.98 11.55
N ALA A 93 31.04 -19.34 10.72
CA ALA A 93 31.16 -17.89 10.68
C ALA A 93 29.83 -17.22 10.29
N LEU A 94 29.15 -17.73 9.26
CA LEU A 94 27.84 -17.23 8.84
C LEU A 94 26.77 -17.45 9.91
N ALA A 95 26.79 -18.58 10.62
CA ALA A 95 25.86 -18.87 11.71
C ALA A 95 26.00 -17.87 12.86
N VAL A 96 27.24 -17.48 13.21
CA VAL A 96 27.50 -16.44 14.22
C VAL A 96 26.93 -15.09 13.76
N VAL A 97 27.21 -14.67 12.53
CA VAL A 97 26.69 -13.42 11.97
C VAL A 97 25.16 -13.43 11.93
N ALA A 98 24.55 -14.51 11.45
CA ALA A 98 23.10 -14.68 11.42
C ALA A 98 22.48 -14.66 12.82
N GLY A 99 23.14 -15.28 13.81
CA GLY A 99 22.72 -15.24 15.20
C GLY A 99 22.73 -13.82 15.76
N VAL A 100 23.80 -13.04 15.54
CA VAL A 100 23.89 -11.65 15.98
C VAL A 100 22.83 -10.79 15.32
N LEU A 101 22.69 -10.86 13.99
CA LEU A 101 21.66 -10.10 13.26
C LEU A 101 20.25 -10.49 13.70
N GLY A 102 19.99 -11.76 13.93
CA GLY A 102 18.70 -12.25 14.43
C GLY A 102 18.38 -11.73 15.83
N LEU A 103 19.38 -11.69 16.73
CA LEU A 103 19.23 -11.11 18.06
C LEU A 103 18.96 -9.61 18.00
N LEU A 104 19.73 -8.86 17.19
CA LEU A 104 19.54 -7.43 17.00
C LEU A 104 18.17 -7.12 16.39
N GLY A 105 17.77 -7.85 15.34
CA GLY A 105 16.46 -7.72 14.72
C GLY A 105 15.33 -7.99 15.69
N ARG A 106 15.43 -9.07 16.49
CA ARG A 106 14.47 -9.38 17.56
C ARG A 106 14.38 -8.25 18.58
N THR A 107 15.51 -7.65 18.98
CA THR A 107 15.50 -6.52 19.91
C THR A 107 14.88 -5.26 19.30
N SER A 108 15.10 -4.99 18.01
CA SER A 108 14.49 -3.85 17.32
C SER A 108 12.98 -4.01 17.19
N ILE A 109 12.50 -5.22 16.86
CA ILE A 109 11.07 -5.52 16.79
C ILE A 109 10.43 -5.40 18.19
N ARG A 110 11.11 -5.86 19.25
CA ARG A 110 10.62 -5.71 20.64
C ARG A 110 10.64 -4.28 21.16
N LYS A 111 11.52 -3.42 20.63
CA LYS A 111 11.69 -2.02 21.06
C LYS A 111 10.92 -1.01 20.20
N GLY A 112 10.44 -1.43 19.03
CA GLY A 112 9.57 -0.59 18.21
C GLY A 112 8.27 -0.34 18.96
N SER A 113 7.96 0.93 19.22
CA SER A 113 6.73 1.43 19.81
C SER A 113 5.48 0.71 19.28
N PRO A 114 4.40 0.63 20.08
CA PRO A 114 3.18 -0.06 19.69
C PRO A 114 2.72 0.36 18.28
N PRO A 115 2.14 -0.55 17.48
CA PRO A 115 1.70 -0.29 16.11
C PRO A 115 0.67 0.84 15.94
N ILE A 116 0.30 1.52 17.03
CA ILE A 116 -0.55 2.69 17.06
C ILE A 116 0.30 3.84 17.64
N PRO A 117 0.52 4.93 16.87
CA PRO A 117 1.08 6.16 17.41
C PRO A 117 0.27 6.57 18.64
N GLU A 118 0.93 6.86 19.76
CA GLU A 118 0.24 7.20 21.02
C GLU A 118 -0.73 8.39 20.82
N ASP A 119 -0.35 9.32 19.94
CA ASP A 119 -1.16 10.45 19.50
C ASP A 119 -2.43 10.03 18.74
N ALA A 120 -2.34 9.01 17.90
CA ALA A 120 -3.50 8.49 17.16
C ALA A 120 -4.48 7.75 18.09
N ALA A 121 -3.99 7.07 19.12
CA ALA A 121 -4.83 6.45 20.13
C ALA A 121 -5.47 7.48 21.08
N ALA A 122 -4.78 8.58 21.36
CA ALA A 122 -5.28 9.68 22.19
C ALA A 122 -6.43 10.43 21.51
N ASN A 123 -6.27 10.79 20.23
CA ASN A 123 -7.30 11.50 19.46
C ASN A 123 -8.59 10.68 19.32
N VAL A 124 -8.50 9.37 19.10
CA VAL A 124 -9.69 8.49 19.04
C VAL A 124 -10.41 8.41 20.39
N ARG A 125 -9.69 8.48 21.51
CA ARG A 125 -10.31 8.49 22.84
C ARG A 125 -11.02 9.81 23.13
N GLU A 126 -10.45 10.93 22.70
CA GLU A 126 -11.05 12.26 22.80
C GLU A 126 -12.31 12.36 21.95
N ASP A 127 -12.27 11.89 20.70
CA ASP A 127 -13.42 11.88 19.79
C ASP A 127 -14.58 11.02 20.36
N VAL A 128 -14.27 9.88 20.96
CA VAL A 128 -15.27 9.01 21.61
C VAL A 128 -15.85 9.67 22.87
N ALA A 129 -15.05 10.44 23.62
CA ALA A 129 -15.53 11.16 24.80
C ALA A 129 -16.53 12.27 24.41
N VAL A 130 -16.21 13.04 23.37
CA VAL A 130 -17.10 14.10 22.83
C VAL A 130 -18.42 13.52 22.32
N ILE A 131 -18.38 12.36 21.65
CA ILE A 131 -19.60 11.68 21.17
C ILE A 131 -20.45 11.16 22.33
N LYS A 132 -19.84 10.59 23.38
CA LYS A 132 -20.56 10.12 24.58
C LYS A 132 -21.24 11.26 25.34
N GLU A 133 -20.63 12.44 25.36
CA GLU A 133 -21.18 13.61 26.04
C GLU A 133 -22.37 14.22 25.28
N ARG A 134 -22.35 14.17 23.93
CA ARG A 134 -23.45 14.63 23.08
C ARG A 134 -24.70 13.74 23.14
N THR A 135 -24.56 12.45 23.40
CA THR A 135 -25.67 11.50 23.49
C THR A 135 -26.35 11.49 24.88
N ARG A 136 -25.74 12.13 25.89
CA ARG A 136 -26.29 12.20 27.26
C ARG A 136 -27.09 13.48 27.55
N ARG A 137 -27.37 14.30 26.53
CA ARG A 137 -28.27 15.46 26.62
C ARG A 137 -29.62 15.16 26.01
#